data_AF-A0A8S3F3W7-F1
#
_entry.id   AF-A0A8S3F3W7-F1
#
_cell.length_a   1.000
_cell.length_b   1.000
_cell.length_c   1.000
_cell.angle_alpha   90.00
_cell.angle_beta   90.00
_cell.angle_gamma   90.00
#
_symmetry.space_group_name_H-M   'P 1'
#
loop_
_entity.id
_entity.type
_entity.pdbx_description
1 polymer ?
#
loop_
_entity_poly.entity_id
_entity_poly.type
_entity_poly.pdbx_seq_one_letter_code
_entity_poly.pdbx_strand_id
1 'polypeptide(L)'
;MVADNLAAHQIGGFQASFSNGHFCRRCLIGYPERNLPRSTTKLAARTSIIHDDFVQQISANPNKSRLMGVAGQSPLHDLIDFHSTMSLPADLMHDYLEGIRPLVIMSLPKEASSMHLLTY
;
A
#
# COMPACT_ATOMS: atom_id res chain seq x y z
N MET A 1 -10.09 16.22 0.11
CA MET A 1 -10.68 15.37 1.17
C MET A 1 -9.56 14.66 1.88
N VAL A 2 -9.60 14.54 3.21
CA VAL A 2 -8.65 13.77 4.02
C VAL A 2 -9.45 12.63 4.64
N ALA A 3 -8.92 11.41 4.57
CA ALA A 3 -9.54 10.25 5.20
C ALA A 3 -8.48 9.48 5.95
N ASP A 4 -8.86 8.94 7.11
CA ASP A 4 -8.03 7.97 7.82
C ASP A 4 -7.77 6.75 6.92
N ASN A 5 -6.55 6.20 7.00
CA ASN A 5 -6.12 5.15 6.09
C ASN A 5 -6.98 3.87 6.24
N LEU A 6 -7.33 3.49 7.47
CA LEU A 6 -8.13 2.31 7.75
C LEU A 6 -9.55 2.49 7.21
N ALA A 7 -10.17 3.64 7.50
CA ALA A 7 -11.51 3.96 7.02
C ALA A 7 -11.58 4.01 5.49
N ALA A 8 -10.59 4.62 4.83
CA ALA A 8 -10.53 4.66 3.37
C ALA A 8 -10.34 3.26 2.75
N HIS A 9 -9.60 2.35 3.41
CA HIS A 9 -9.53 0.95 2.97
C HIS A 9 -10.90 0.27 3.06
N GLN A 10 -11.60 0.42 4.18
CA GLN A 10 -12.93 -0.18 4.38
C GLN A 10 -13.95 0.31 3.35
N ILE A 11 -14.02 1.62 3.13
CA ILE A 11 -14.92 2.23 2.13
C ILE A 11 -14.55 1.79 0.71
N GLY A 12 -13.25 1.65 0.42
CA GLY A 12 -12.78 1.22 -0.90
C GLY A 12 -12.91 -0.28 -1.18
N GLY A 13 -13.38 -1.09 -0.23
CA GLY A 13 -13.41 -2.55 -0.38
C GLY A 13 -12.01 -3.20 -0.30
N PHE A 14 -11.01 -2.49 0.22
CA PHE A 14 -9.67 -3.02 0.42
C PHE A 14 -9.54 -3.77 1.75
N GLN A 15 -8.52 -4.60 1.87
CA GLN A 15 -8.19 -5.22 3.16
C GLN A 15 -7.73 -4.15 4.16
N ALA A 16 -8.31 -4.19 5.37
CA ALA A 16 -7.99 -3.31 6.47
C ALA A 16 -6.83 -3.86 7.34
N SER A 17 -6.02 -4.77 6.79
CA SER A 17 -4.87 -5.40 7.44
C SER A 17 -3.60 -5.07 6.67
N PHE A 18 -2.68 -4.36 7.32
CA PHE A 18 -1.45 -3.85 6.70
C PHE A 18 -0.23 -4.74 6.92
N SER A 19 -0.43 -5.99 7.34
CA SER A 19 0.65 -6.91 7.75
C SER A 19 0.90 -8.07 6.77
N ASN A 20 0.24 -8.08 5.62
CA ASN A 20 0.39 -9.13 4.61
C ASN A 20 -0.03 -8.65 3.21
N GLY A 21 0.37 -9.37 2.17
CA GLY A 21 -0.09 -9.18 0.79
C GLY A 21 0.16 -7.78 0.24
N HIS A 22 -0.72 -7.34 -0.65
CA HIS A 22 -0.71 -5.99 -1.22
C HIS A 22 -1.57 -5.03 -0.40
N PHE A 23 -0.96 -4.36 0.57
CA PHE A 23 -1.67 -3.57 1.58
C PHE A 23 -1.95 -2.11 1.18
N CYS A 24 -1.56 -1.71 -0.03
CA CYS A 24 -1.73 -0.34 -0.52
C CYS A 24 -2.86 -0.22 -1.56
N ARG A 25 -3.53 0.93 -1.57
CA ARG A 25 -4.57 1.27 -2.56
C ARG A 25 -4.03 1.69 -3.92
N ARG A 26 -2.76 2.10 -4.00
CA ARG A 26 -2.16 2.76 -5.17
C ARG A 26 -0.99 1.99 -5.78
N CYS A 27 -0.34 1.11 -5.04
CA CYS A 27 0.75 0.26 -5.53
C CYS A 27 0.45 -1.21 -5.25
N LEU A 28 1.20 -2.08 -5.94
CA LEU A 28 1.17 -3.54 -5.76
C LEU A 28 2.43 -4.04 -5.07
N ILE A 29 3.04 -3.22 -4.21
CA ILE A 29 4.14 -3.67 -3.37
C ILE A 29 3.62 -4.77 -2.44
N GLY A 30 4.36 -5.88 -2.37
CA GLY A 30 4.12 -6.89 -1.35
C GLY A 30 4.64 -6.43 0.00
N TYR A 31 3.97 -6.83 1.09
CA TYR A 31 4.47 -6.63 2.44
C TYR A 31 5.97 -6.96 2.64
N PRO A 32 6.56 -8.06 2.11
CA PRO A 32 7.99 -8.33 2.26
C PRO A 32 8.89 -7.28 1.58
N GLU A 33 8.40 -6.59 0.55
CA GLU A 33 9.17 -5.66 -0.27
C GLU A 33 9.08 -4.20 0.21
N ARG A 34 8.23 -3.91 1.20
CA ARG A 34 7.91 -2.54 1.66
C ARG A 34 9.09 -1.70 2.16
N ASN A 35 10.19 -2.34 2.54
CA ASN A 35 11.40 -1.66 3.03
C ASN A 35 12.55 -1.68 2.03
N LEU A 36 12.34 -2.28 0.85
CA LEU A 36 13.38 -2.36 -0.18
C LEU A 36 13.58 -0.97 -0.80
N PRO A 37 14.82 -0.60 -1.15
CA PRO A 37 15.09 0.64 -1.85
C PRO A 37 14.23 0.76 -3.12
N ARG A 38 13.67 1.94 -3.37
CA ARG A 38 12.87 2.21 -4.58
C ARG A 38 13.66 1.96 -5.88
N SER A 39 15.00 2.03 -5.84
CA SER A 39 15.86 1.72 -6.99
C SER A 39 15.91 0.22 -7.34
N THR A 40 15.66 -0.66 -6.38
CA THR A 40 15.66 -2.12 -6.58
C THR A 40 14.28 -2.69 -6.88
N THR A 41 13.20 -1.99 -6.51
CA THR A 41 11.83 -2.47 -6.62
C THR A 41 11.12 -1.80 -7.79
N LYS A 42 10.68 -2.58 -8.79
CA LYS A 42 9.75 -2.08 -9.81
C LYS A 42 8.41 -1.77 -9.15
N LEU A 43 8.14 -0.49 -8.92
CA LEU A 43 6.87 -0.04 -8.35
C LEU A 43 5.74 -0.21 -9.39
N ALA A 44 5.01 -1.31 -9.30
CA ALA A 44 3.79 -1.49 -10.09
C ALA A 44 2.63 -0.71 -9.47
N ALA A 45 2.02 0.20 -10.23
CA ALA A 45 0.82 0.91 -9.81
C ALA A 45 -0.40 -0.01 -9.84
N ARG A 46 -1.29 0.14 -8.86
CA ARG A 46 -2.59 -0.53 -8.85
C ARG A 46 -3.55 0.26 -9.74
N THR A 47 -3.69 -0.18 -10.99
CA THR A 47 -4.66 0.40 -11.94
C THR A 47 -6.07 -0.09 -11.63
N SER A 48 -7.09 0.60 -12.16
CA SER A 48 -8.48 0.13 -12.09
C SER A 48 -8.64 -1.29 -12.66
N ILE A 49 -8.06 -1.53 -13.84
CA ILE A 49 -8.10 -2.83 -14.52
C ILE A 49 -7.57 -3.96 -13.63
N ILE A 50 -6.40 -3.77 -12.99
CA ILE A 50 -5.82 -4.79 -12.11
C ILE A 50 -6.68 -4.96 -10.85
N HIS A 51 -7.22 -3.87 -10.32
CA HIS A 51 -8.08 -3.93 -9.14
C HIS A 51 -9.38 -4.69 -9.42
N ASP A 52 -10.03 -4.45 -10.55
CA ASP A 52 -11.25 -5.13 -10.95
C ASP A 52 -11.01 -6.63 -11.17
N ASP A 53 -9.88 -7.00 -11.78
CA ASP A 53 -9.45 -8.39 -11.89
C ASP A 53 -9.26 -9.04 -10.50
N PHE A 54 -8.64 -8.34 -9.55
CA PHE A 54 -8.50 -8.84 -8.17
C PHE A 54 -9.86 -9.05 -7.50
N VAL A 55 -10.80 -8.10 -7.67
CA VAL A 55 -12.17 -8.23 -7.14
C VAL A 55 -12.85 -9.47 -7.73
N GLN A 56 -12.75 -9.70 -9.05
CA GLN A 56 -13.32 -10.88 -9.71
C GLN A 56 -12.68 -12.18 -9.21
N GLN A 57 -11.35 -12.23 -9.08
CA GLN A 57 -10.64 -13.40 -8.58
C GLN A 57 -11.00 -13.75 -7.13
N ILE A 58 -11.29 -12.74 -6.30
CA ILE A 58 -11.71 -12.94 -4.90
C ILE A 58 -13.16 -13.43 -4.84
N SER A 59 -14.04 -12.91 -5.69
CA SER A 59 -15.40 -13.42 -5.82
C SER A 59 -15.43 -14.92 -6.19
N ALA A 60 -14.47 -15.36 -7.02
CA ALA A 60 -14.31 -16.78 -7.33
C ALA A 60 -13.59 -17.58 -6.22
N ASN A 61 -12.64 -16.98 -5.51
CA ASN A 61 -11.89 -17.63 -4.44
C ASN A 61 -11.55 -16.65 -3.29
N PRO A 62 -12.37 -16.62 -2.22
CA PRO A 62 -12.19 -15.71 -1.10
C PRO A 62 -10.84 -15.83 -0.37
N ASN A 63 -10.16 -16.99 -0.45
CA ASN A 63 -8.88 -17.21 0.21
C ASN A 63 -7.76 -16.31 -0.36
N LYS A 64 -7.91 -15.79 -1.58
CA LYS A 64 -6.95 -14.87 -2.20
C LYS A 64 -7.04 -13.44 -1.66
N SER A 65 -8.11 -13.10 -0.92
CA SER A 65 -8.38 -11.74 -0.44
C SER A 65 -7.19 -11.14 0.33
N ARG A 66 -6.58 -11.92 1.22
CA ARG A 66 -5.46 -11.46 2.05
C ARG A 66 -4.19 -11.20 1.24
N LEU A 67 -3.95 -11.98 0.18
CA LEU A 67 -2.80 -11.83 -0.70
C LEU A 67 -2.96 -10.62 -1.62
N MET A 68 -4.14 -10.49 -2.24
CA MET A 68 -4.48 -9.40 -3.16
C MET A 68 -4.74 -8.07 -2.44
N GLY A 69 -4.98 -8.12 -1.13
CA GLY A 69 -5.27 -6.96 -0.29
C GLY A 69 -6.57 -6.25 -0.66
N VAL A 70 -7.54 -7.02 -1.15
CA VAL A 70 -8.89 -6.57 -1.48
C VAL A 70 -9.84 -7.44 -0.69
N ALA A 71 -10.76 -6.82 0.05
CA ALA A 71 -11.76 -7.53 0.84
C ALA A 71 -12.96 -7.93 -0.03
N GLY A 72 -13.30 -7.10 -1.02
CA GLY A 72 -14.38 -7.34 -1.96
C GLY A 72 -14.69 -6.06 -2.74
N GLN A 73 -15.86 -6.03 -3.34
CA GLN A 73 -16.34 -4.84 -4.04
C GLN A 73 -16.65 -3.71 -3.04
N SER A 74 -16.34 -2.47 -3.42
CA SER A 74 -16.65 -1.32 -2.59
C SER A 74 -18.17 -1.15 -2.43
N PRO A 75 -18.67 -0.77 -1.24
CA PRO A 75 -20.07 -0.37 -1.06
C PRO A 75 -20.47 0.84 -1.91
N LEU A 76 -19.51 1.60 -2.43
CA LEU A 76 -19.75 2.77 -3.28
C LEU A 76 -19.58 2.46 -4.78
N HIS A 77 -19.45 1.20 -5.17
CA HIS A 77 -19.22 0.82 -6.56
C HIS A 77 -20.30 1.32 -7.52
N ASP A 78 -21.56 1.37 -7.07
CA ASP A 78 -22.69 1.78 -7.92
C ASP A 78 -22.80 3.31 -8.10
N LEU A 79 -21.95 4.10 -7.44
CA LEU A 79 -21.93 5.55 -7.63
C LEU A 79 -21.27 5.90 -8.97
N ILE A 80 -21.93 6.80 -9.72
CA ILE A 80 -21.39 7.38 -10.95
C ILE A 80 -20.05 8.07 -10.62
N ASP A 81 -19.04 7.81 -11.46
CA ASP A 81 -17.66 8.33 -11.33
C ASP A 81 -16.90 7.91 -10.07
N PHE A 82 -17.39 6.93 -9.31
CA PHE A 82 -16.65 6.35 -8.20
C PHE A 82 -15.84 5.13 -8.62
N HIS A 83 -14.54 5.15 -8.33
CA HIS A 83 -13.69 3.97 -8.40
C HIS A 83 -12.72 3.94 -7.22
N SER A 84 -12.63 2.81 -6.51
CA SER A 84 -11.84 2.67 -5.29
C SER A 84 -10.37 3.09 -5.44
N THR A 85 -9.76 2.82 -6.60
CA THR A 85 -8.37 3.19 -6.86
C THR A 85 -8.17 4.64 -7.28
N MET A 86 -9.22 5.41 -7.61
CA MET A 86 -9.10 6.78 -8.14
C MET A 86 -9.77 7.83 -7.26
N SER A 87 -10.96 7.54 -6.74
CA SER A 87 -11.83 8.51 -6.06
C SER A 87 -11.51 8.68 -4.57
N LEU A 88 -10.71 7.77 -3.99
CA LEU A 88 -10.24 7.88 -2.60
C LEU A 88 -9.00 8.79 -2.49
N PRO A 89 -8.89 9.57 -1.39
CA PRO A 89 -7.76 10.45 -1.19
C PRO A 89 -6.45 9.68 -1.05
N ALA A 90 -5.37 10.32 -1.49
CA ALA A 90 -4.02 9.82 -1.27
C ALA A 90 -3.70 9.79 0.23
N ASP A 91 -2.94 8.79 0.65
CA ASP A 91 -2.44 8.68 2.00
C ASP A 91 -0.99 9.17 2.04
N LEU A 92 -0.75 10.32 2.66
CA LEU A 92 0.61 10.87 2.82
C LEU A 92 1.49 9.97 3.71
N MET A 93 0.87 9.30 4.69
CA MET A 93 1.60 8.41 5.59
C MET A 93 2.08 7.14 4.88
N HIS A 94 1.43 6.70 3.80
CA HIS A 94 1.94 5.60 2.97
C HIS A 94 3.35 5.90 2.45
N ASP A 95 3.56 7.04 1.77
CA ASP A 95 4.88 7.35 1.17
C ASP A 95 5.95 7.60 2.23
N TYR A 96 5.55 8.18 3.37
CA TYR A 96 6.44 8.38 4.50
C TYR A 96 6.88 7.05 5.12
N LEU A 97 5.96 6.13 5.37
CA LEU A 97 6.23 4.88 6.08
C LEU A 97 6.92 3.82 5.21
N GLU A 98 6.63 3.78 3.91
CA GLU A 98 7.22 2.84 2.94
C GLU A 98 8.53 3.34 2.30
N GLY A 99 8.74 4.66 2.25
CA GLY A 99 9.90 5.24 1.57
C GLY A 99 10.82 6.03 2.48
N ILE A 100 10.31 7.15 2.98
CA ILE A 100 11.14 8.17 3.65
C ILE A 100 11.72 7.64 4.95
N ARG A 101 10.87 7.09 5.83
CA ARG A 101 11.30 6.61 7.14
C ARG A 101 12.35 5.49 7.05
N PRO A 102 12.17 4.41 6.26
CA PRO A 102 13.20 3.40 6.11
C PRO A 102 14.53 3.97 5.61
N LEU A 103 14.48 4.86 4.61
CA LEU A 103 15.69 5.46 4.04
C LEU A 103 16.46 6.27 5.08
N VAL A 104 15.76 7.15 5.83
CA VAL A 104 16.37 7.98 6.86
C VAL A 104 16.93 7.13 8.00
N ILE A 105 16.17 6.16 8.52
CA ILE A 105 16.64 5.32 9.63
C ILE A 105 17.86 4.49 9.21
N MET A 106 17.89 3.96 7.98
CA MET A 106 19.03 3.19 7.48
C MET A 106 20.27 4.04 7.16
N SER A 107 20.11 5.34 6.90
CA SER A 107 21.24 6.24 6.68
C SER A 107 21.88 6.71 7.99
N LEU A 108 21.12 6.78 9.09
CA LEU A 108 21.62 7.27 10.39
C LEU A 108 22.89 6.55 10.88
N PRO A 109 23.02 5.21 10.84
CA PRO A 109 24.25 4.53 11.27
C PRO A 109 25.47 4.86 10.40
N LYS A 110 25.26 5.09 9.10
CA LYS A 110 26.34 5.46 8.17
C LYS A 110 26.85 6.87 8.46
N GLU A 111 25.93 7.81 8.65
CA GLU A 111 26.26 9.19 9.01
C GLU A 111 26.91 9.26 10.41
N ALA A 112 26.36 8.54 11.39
CA ALA A 112 26.92 8.50 12.74
C ALA A 112 28.33 7.88 12.78
N SER A 113 28.61 6.87 11.95
CA SER A 113 29.97 6.34 11.75
C SER A 113 30.91 7.37 11.10
N SER A 114 30.43 8.09 10.08
CA SER A 114 31.19 9.17 9.40
C SER A 114 31.57 10.32 10.34
N MET A 115 30.67 10.64 11.28
CA MET A 115 30.89 11.66 12.31
C MET A 115 31.65 11.13 13.55
N HIS A 116 32.14 9.89 13.53
CA HIS A 116 32.79 9.21 14.66
C HIS A 116 31.95 9.17 15.96
N LEU A 117 30.62 9.26 15.85
CA LEU A 117 29.69 9.17 16.99
C LEU A 117 29.42 7.72 17.42
N LEU A 118 29.77 6.76 16.56
CA LEU A 118 29.74 5.33 16.85
C LEU A 118 31.19 4.82 16.85
N THR A 119 31.78 4.71 18.03
CA THR A 119 33.03 3.94 18.24
C THR A 119 32.66 2.49 18.50
N TYR A 120 33.00 1.62 17.55
CA TYR A 120 33.09 0.17 17.80
C TYR A 120 34.44 -0.15 18.44
#